data_AF-A0ABD5S1N0-F1
#
_entry.id   AF-A0ABD5S1N0-F1
#
_cell.length_a   1.000
_cell.length_b   1.000
_cell.length_c   1.000
_cell.angle_alpha   90.00
_cell.angle_beta   90.00
_cell.angle_gamma   90.00
#
_symmetry.space_group_name_H-M   'P 1'
#
loop_
_entity.id
_entity.type
_entity.pdbx_description
1 polymer ?
#
loop_
_entity_poly.entity_id
_entity_poly.type
_entity_poly.pdbx_seq_one_letter_code
_entity_poly.pdbx_strand_id
1 'polypeptide(L)'
;MSDTLDDDLYRRTKALLEPGDIDLDGLIVHTDLGSDEDLEMHELTVDLNEIIADHAGKGETYIYAGNDDTDFASNQFQGLTVEDDEFVWECQQLLREGTFDLVFYYEADTDQEALVADVEERGYRVTGVRGD
;
A
#
# COMPACT_ATOMS: atom_id res chain seq x y z
N MET A 1 10.58 -9.84 18.72
CA MET A 1 10.71 -8.38 18.57
C MET A 1 9.95 -7.91 17.35
N SER A 2 9.99 -8.64 16.22
CA SER A 2 9.14 -8.34 15.06
C SER A 2 7.64 -8.36 15.41
N ASP A 3 7.12 -9.33 16.18
CA ASP A 3 5.69 -9.36 16.51
C ASP A 3 5.17 -8.06 17.16
N THR A 4 5.94 -7.46 18.07
CA THR A 4 5.55 -6.19 18.71
C THR A 4 5.64 -4.99 17.76
N LEU A 5 6.57 -5.04 16.79
CA LEU A 5 6.71 -4.02 15.77
C LEU A 5 5.61 -4.14 14.71
N ASP A 6 5.24 -5.36 14.35
CA ASP A 6 4.14 -5.65 13.43
C ASP A 6 2.81 -5.21 14.07
N ASP A 7 2.59 -5.52 15.36
CA ASP A 7 1.43 -5.03 16.13
C ASP A 7 1.39 -3.49 16.18
N ASP A 8 2.54 -2.84 16.34
CA ASP A 8 2.61 -1.38 16.36
C ASP A 8 2.30 -0.77 15.00
N LEU A 9 2.81 -1.37 13.92
CA LEU A 9 2.53 -0.93 12.56
C LEU A 9 1.05 -1.11 12.24
N TYR A 10 0.47 -2.27 12.55
CA TYR A 10 -0.96 -2.53 12.42
C TYR A 10 -1.81 -1.46 13.12
N ARG A 11 -1.49 -1.12 14.37
CA ARG A 11 -2.24 -0.08 15.10
C ARG A 11 -2.10 1.29 14.47
N ARG A 12 -0.93 1.65 13.94
CA ARG A 12 -0.71 2.93 13.25
C ARG A 12 -1.49 2.98 11.94
N THR A 13 -1.44 1.91 11.15
CA THR A 13 -2.22 1.78 9.92
C THR A 13 -3.71 1.91 10.23
N LYS A 14 -4.21 1.18 11.25
CA LYS A 14 -5.61 1.28 11.66
C LYS A 14 -6.00 2.68 12.14
N ALA A 15 -5.11 3.40 12.84
CA ALA A 15 -5.38 4.77 13.28
C ALA A 15 -5.43 5.79 12.13
N LEU A 16 -4.90 5.46 10.95
CA LEU A 16 -4.97 6.30 9.76
C LEU A 16 -6.22 6.02 8.90
N LEU A 17 -6.93 4.93 9.18
CA LEU A 17 -8.24 4.59 8.60
C LEU A 17 -9.40 5.31 9.30
N GLU A 18 -9.14 6.41 10.02
CA GLU A 18 -10.20 7.20 10.64
C GLU A 18 -11.19 7.71 9.56
N PRO A 19 -12.51 7.76 9.86
CA PRO A 19 -13.54 8.05 8.87
C PRO A 19 -13.30 9.41 8.20
N GLY A 20 -13.07 9.36 6.88
CA GLY A 20 -12.89 10.50 6.00
C GLY A 20 -14.05 10.66 5.02
N ASP A 21 -13.78 11.22 3.84
CA ASP A 21 -14.77 11.34 2.76
C ASP A 21 -15.07 9.99 2.07
N ILE A 22 -14.17 9.01 2.22
CA ILE A 22 -14.29 7.63 1.73
C ILE A 22 -13.89 6.64 2.82
N ASP A 23 -14.52 5.45 2.80
CA ASP A 23 -14.19 4.35 3.69
C ASP A 23 -12.97 3.59 3.13
N LEU A 24 -11.95 3.38 3.95
CA LEU A 24 -10.69 2.80 3.53
C LEU A 24 -10.39 1.51 4.29
N ASP A 25 -9.78 0.57 3.58
CA ASP A 25 -9.06 -0.56 4.13
C ASP A 25 -7.54 -0.37 3.91
N GLY A 26 -6.74 -1.14 4.66
CA GLY A 26 -5.30 -1.09 4.63
C GLY A 26 -4.66 -2.44 4.28
N LEU A 27 -3.45 -2.40 3.74
CA LEU A 27 -2.62 -3.57 3.45
C LEU A 27 -1.18 -3.28 3.82
N ILE A 28 -0.59 -4.10 4.68
CA ILE A 28 0.81 -4.00 5.09
C ILE A 28 1.58 -5.13 4.42
N VAL A 29 2.47 -4.79 3.49
CA VAL A 29 3.36 -5.74 2.81
C VAL A 29 4.74 -5.63 3.44
N HIS A 30 5.20 -6.71 4.03
CA HIS A 30 6.50 -6.78 4.69
C HIS A 30 7.57 -7.24 3.70
N THR A 31 8.71 -6.55 3.68
CA THR A 31 9.83 -6.89 2.80
C THR A 31 11.13 -7.03 3.58
N ASP A 32 12.08 -7.73 2.95
CA ASP A 32 13.48 -7.77 3.38
C ASP A 32 14.35 -6.77 2.58
N LEU A 33 13.74 -5.85 1.82
CA LEU A 33 14.43 -4.94 0.90
C LEU A 33 14.99 -3.72 1.64
N GLY A 34 16.29 -3.45 1.43
CA GLY A 34 17.02 -2.32 1.99
C GLY A 34 16.94 -1.06 1.12
N SER A 35 17.58 0.02 1.60
CA SER A 35 17.62 1.30 0.89
C SER A 35 18.47 1.29 -0.39
N ASP A 36 19.28 0.26 -0.60
CA ASP A 36 20.11 0.03 -1.78
C ASP A 36 19.44 -0.85 -2.85
N GLU A 37 18.23 -1.33 -2.58
CA GLU A 37 17.41 -2.18 -3.47
C GLU A 37 16.25 -1.35 -4.05
N ASP A 38 16.55 -0.15 -4.57
CA ASP A 38 15.54 0.79 -5.08
C ASP A 38 14.80 0.26 -6.32
N LEU A 39 15.47 -0.52 -7.16
CA LEU A 39 14.87 -1.14 -8.34
C LEU A 39 13.84 -2.20 -7.93
N GLU A 40 14.21 -3.10 -7.02
CA GLU A 40 13.34 -4.15 -6.50
C GLU A 40 12.14 -3.56 -5.75
N MET A 41 12.34 -2.49 -4.99
CA MET A 41 11.25 -1.74 -4.34
C MET A 41 10.30 -1.12 -5.36
N HIS A 42 10.82 -0.58 -6.46
CA HIS A 42 9.99 -0.02 -7.53
C HIS A 42 9.20 -1.11 -8.26
N GLU A 43 9.84 -2.22 -8.64
CA GLU A 43 9.20 -3.37 -9.27
C GLU A 43 8.07 -3.93 -8.39
N LEU A 44 8.31 -4.10 -7.08
CA LEU A 44 7.27 -4.51 -6.13
C LEU A 44 6.11 -3.50 -6.08
N THR A 45 6.38 -2.21 -6.09
CA THR A 45 5.33 -1.19 -6.06
C THR A 45 4.48 -1.23 -7.34
N VAL A 46 5.10 -1.50 -8.51
CA VAL A 46 4.39 -1.72 -9.78
C VAL A 46 3.53 -2.98 -9.73
N ASP A 47 4.07 -4.09 -9.24
CA ASP A 47 3.33 -5.35 -9.09
C ASP A 47 2.11 -5.18 -8.18
N LEU A 48 2.27 -4.51 -7.04
CA LEU A 48 1.17 -4.25 -6.11
C LEU A 48 0.15 -3.25 -6.68
N ASN A 49 0.59 -2.29 -7.50
CA ASN A 49 -0.32 -1.40 -8.20
C ASN A 49 -1.28 -2.17 -9.11
N GLU A 50 -0.76 -3.11 -9.91
CA GLU A 50 -1.57 -3.93 -10.81
C GLU A 50 -2.56 -4.79 -10.03
N ILE A 51 -2.09 -5.47 -8.97
CA ILE A 51 -2.95 -6.32 -8.14
C ILE A 51 -4.07 -5.50 -7.50
N ILE A 52 -3.75 -4.38 -6.83
CA ILE A 52 -4.76 -3.56 -6.15
C ILE A 52 -5.76 -2.97 -7.15
N ALA A 53 -5.29 -2.50 -8.32
CA ALA A 53 -6.15 -1.95 -9.35
C ALA A 53 -7.13 -2.98 -9.93
N ASP A 54 -6.67 -4.23 -10.13
CA ASP A 54 -7.51 -5.34 -10.57
C ASP A 54 -8.62 -5.66 -9.54
N HIS A 55 -8.28 -5.70 -8.25
CA HIS A 55 -9.24 -5.94 -7.17
C HIS A 55 -10.21 -4.78 -6.95
N ALA A 56 -9.77 -3.54 -7.15
CA ALA A 56 -10.61 -2.34 -7.07
C ALA A 56 -11.52 -2.18 -8.31
N GLY A 57 -11.26 -2.93 -9.40
CA GLY A 57 -12.03 -2.84 -10.64
C GLY A 57 -11.88 -1.50 -11.37
N LYS A 58 -10.77 -0.78 -11.15
CA LYS A 58 -10.53 0.58 -11.66
C LYS A 58 -9.84 0.62 -13.04
N GLY A 59 -9.47 -0.54 -13.60
CA GLY A 59 -8.87 -0.64 -14.94
C GLY A 59 -7.40 -0.24 -14.98
N GLU A 60 -6.96 0.42 -16.06
CA GLU A 60 -5.56 0.84 -16.23
C GLU A 60 -5.19 1.96 -15.25
N THR A 61 -4.08 1.79 -14.53
CA THR A 61 -3.60 2.74 -13.53
C THR A 61 -2.12 3.10 -13.74
N TYR A 62 -1.70 4.21 -13.14
CA TYR A 62 -0.30 4.61 -13.06
C TYR A 62 0.07 5.00 -11.63
N ILE A 63 1.37 4.95 -11.33
CA ILE A 63 1.92 5.37 -10.03
C ILE A 63 2.31 6.85 -10.10
N TYR A 64 1.65 7.66 -9.28
CA TYR A 64 1.98 9.05 -9.04
C TYR A 64 2.91 9.17 -7.82
N ALA A 65 4.03 9.87 -7.98
CA ALA A 65 5.07 10.01 -6.95
C ALA A 65 5.00 11.35 -6.18
N GLY A 66 4.04 12.22 -6.48
CA GLY A 66 3.77 13.44 -5.69
C GLY A 66 4.89 14.47 -5.60
N ASN A 67 5.96 14.36 -6.39
CA ASN A 67 7.15 15.22 -6.28
C ASN A 67 6.89 16.71 -6.59
N ASP A 68 5.73 17.03 -7.16
CA ASP A 68 5.26 18.36 -7.48
C ASP A 68 4.27 18.94 -6.44
N ASP A 69 3.93 18.18 -5.40
CA ASP A 69 3.04 18.59 -4.31
C ASP A 69 3.77 18.62 -2.95
N THR A 70 3.65 19.73 -2.22
CA THR A 70 4.29 19.91 -0.90
C THR A 70 3.58 19.18 0.23
N ASP A 71 2.33 18.77 0.02
CA ASP A 71 1.57 17.98 0.98
C ASP A 71 1.93 16.49 0.90
N PHE A 72 2.63 16.08 -0.17
CA PHE A 72 3.15 14.73 -0.36
C PHE A 72 4.51 14.51 0.31
N ALA A 73 4.61 13.48 1.13
CA ALA A 73 5.89 13.03 1.66
C ALA A 73 6.70 12.30 0.58
N SER A 74 8.03 12.38 0.66
CA SER A 74 8.94 11.77 -0.33
C SER A 74 8.90 10.24 -0.40
N ASN A 75 8.26 9.60 0.58
CA ASN A 75 8.07 8.16 0.67
C ASN A 75 6.60 7.76 0.43
N GLN A 76 5.76 8.69 -0.01
CA GLN A 76 4.38 8.44 -0.41
C GLN A 76 4.28 8.25 -1.93
N PHE A 77 3.32 7.42 -2.33
CA PHE A 77 2.95 7.17 -3.72
C PHE A 77 1.44 6.96 -3.80
N GLN A 78 0.83 7.22 -4.95
CA GLN A 78 -0.57 6.92 -5.21
C GLN A 78 -0.73 6.14 -6.51
N GLY A 79 -1.67 5.21 -6.52
CA GLY A 79 -2.21 4.64 -7.75
C GLY A 79 -3.42 5.43 -8.20
N LEU A 80 -3.37 5.93 -9.44
CA LEU A 80 -4.44 6.71 -10.06
C LEU A 80 -4.88 6.06 -11.36
N THR A 81 -6.15 6.19 -11.73
CA THR A 81 -6.66 5.73 -13.04
C THR A 81 -6.03 6.56 -14.17
N VAL A 82 -5.79 5.92 -15.31
CA VAL A 82 -5.27 6.61 -16.51
C VAL A 82 -6.33 7.50 -17.16
N GLU A 83 -7.62 7.19 -17.00
CA GLU A 83 -8.71 7.90 -17.68
C GLU A 83 -8.92 9.33 -17.12
N ASP A 84 -8.90 9.47 -15.80
CA ASP A 84 -9.35 10.67 -15.11
C ASP A 84 -8.65 10.94 -13.77
N ASP A 85 -7.52 10.28 -13.51
CA ASP A 85 -6.72 10.43 -12.29
C ASP A 85 -7.52 10.11 -11.00
N GLU A 86 -8.51 9.22 -11.08
CA GLU A 86 -9.28 8.77 -9.92
C GLU A 86 -8.41 7.96 -8.95
N PHE A 87 -8.62 8.19 -7.66
CA PHE A 87 -7.94 7.46 -6.59
C PHE A 87 -8.20 5.95 -6.66
N VAL A 88 -7.13 5.16 -6.52
CA VAL A 88 -7.20 3.70 -6.38
C VAL A 88 -6.55 3.27 -5.07
N TRP A 89 -5.36 3.76 -4.79
CA TRP A 89 -4.68 3.52 -3.53
C TRP A 89 -3.65 4.61 -3.18
N GLU A 90 -3.31 4.73 -1.91
CA GLU A 90 -2.12 5.47 -1.43
C GLU A 90 -1.17 4.51 -0.70
N CYS A 91 0.13 4.65 -0.92
CA CYS A 91 1.17 3.86 -0.27
C CYS A 91 2.14 4.75 0.50
N GLN A 92 2.60 4.26 1.65
CA GLN A 92 3.78 4.75 2.36
C GLN A 92 4.84 3.66 2.44
N GLN A 93 6.05 3.96 1.97
CA GLN A 93 7.22 3.10 2.16
C GLN A 93 7.93 3.47 3.46
N LEU A 94 8.01 2.55 4.42
CA LEU A 94 8.53 2.79 5.77
C LEU A 94 9.80 1.98 6.03
N LEU A 95 10.95 2.65 6.13
CA LEU A 95 12.21 2.01 6.50
C LEU A 95 12.23 1.72 8.01
N ARG A 96 12.24 0.43 8.37
CA ARG A 96 12.17 -0.07 9.74
C ARG A 96 13.18 -1.20 9.91
N GLU A 97 14.01 -1.13 10.93
CA GLU A 97 15.06 -2.14 11.19
C GLU A 97 16.00 -2.45 10.01
N GLY A 98 16.09 -1.55 9.03
CA GLY A 98 16.96 -1.67 7.85
C GLY A 98 16.26 -2.18 6.59
N THR A 99 14.99 -2.56 6.66
CA THR A 99 14.20 -2.99 5.50
C THR A 99 12.88 -2.21 5.41
N PHE A 100 12.20 -2.27 4.27
CA PHE A 100 10.95 -1.56 4.06
C PHE A 100 9.70 -2.39 4.39
N ASP A 101 8.76 -1.78 5.10
CA ASP A 101 7.35 -2.18 5.07
C ASP A 101 6.60 -1.21 4.16
N LEU A 102 5.74 -1.72 3.28
CA LEU A 102 4.90 -0.92 2.40
C LEU A 102 3.48 -0.95 2.96
N VAL A 103 2.90 0.21 3.22
CA VAL A 103 1.56 0.34 3.78
C VAL A 103 0.67 0.99 2.73
N PHE A 104 -0.30 0.23 2.23
CA PHE A 104 -1.29 0.69 1.26
C PHE A 104 -2.62 0.98 1.93
N TYR A 105 -3.35 1.95 1.38
CA TYR A 105 -4.73 2.31 1.72
C TYR A 105 -5.54 2.36 0.42
N TYR A 106 -6.74 1.77 0.41
CA TYR A 106 -7.61 1.67 -0.76
C TYR A 106 -9.08 1.62 -0.32
N GLU A 107 -10.01 1.81 -1.25
CA GLU A 107 -11.46 1.82 -0.95
C GLU A 107 -11.91 0.48 -0.33
N ALA A 108 -12.69 0.57 0.76
CA ALA A 108 -13.11 -0.59 1.56
C ALA A 108 -14.11 -1.54 0.86
N ASP A 109 -14.59 -1.19 -0.34
CA ASP A 109 -15.41 -2.07 -1.17
C ASP A 109 -14.59 -3.14 -1.91
N THR A 110 -13.26 -3.03 -1.87
CA THR A 110 -12.31 -4.02 -2.39
C THR A 110 -12.38 -5.33 -1.59
N ASP A 111 -12.34 -6.48 -2.26
CA ASP A 111 -12.26 -7.79 -1.60
C ASP A 111 -10.87 -8.02 -0.98
N GLN A 112 -10.67 -7.50 0.23
CA GLN A 112 -9.38 -7.60 0.94
C GLN A 112 -8.93 -9.06 1.16
N GLU A 113 -9.84 -10.02 1.33
CA GLU A 113 -9.42 -11.41 1.55
C GLU A 113 -8.78 -11.99 0.29
N ALA A 114 -9.39 -11.71 -0.88
CA ALA A 114 -8.83 -12.10 -2.16
C ALA A 114 -7.53 -11.34 -2.49
N LEU A 115 -7.50 -10.04 -2.22
CA LEU A 115 -6.31 -9.20 -2.40
C LEU A 115 -5.12 -9.71 -1.56
N VAL A 116 -5.36 -10.01 -0.27
CA VAL A 116 -4.32 -10.57 0.62
C VAL A 116 -3.82 -11.90 0.07
N ALA A 117 -4.72 -12.79 -0.36
CA ALA A 117 -4.33 -14.08 -0.90
C ALA A 117 -3.46 -13.95 -2.16
N ASP A 118 -3.80 -13.06 -3.09
CA ASP A 118 -3.01 -12.84 -4.30
C ASP A 118 -1.61 -12.30 -4.00
N VAL A 119 -1.47 -11.42 -2.99
CA VAL A 119 -0.16 -10.91 -2.55
C VAL A 119 0.65 -12.00 -1.85
N GLU A 120 0.02 -12.88 -1.06
CA GLU A 120 0.68 -14.05 -0.48
C GLU A 120 1.17 -15.04 -1.56
N GLU A 121 0.39 -15.23 -2.64
CA GLU A 121 0.78 -16.09 -3.77
C GLU A 121 2.02 -15.57 -4.52
N ARG A 122 2.27 -14.25 -4.47
CA ARG A 122 3.53 -13.64 -4.96
C ARG A 122 4.72 -13.87 -4.02
N GLY A 123 4.49 -14.47 -2.85
CA GLY A 123 5.53 -14.85 -1.89
C GLY A 123 5.82 -13.81 -0.81
N TYR A 124 4.98 -12.77 -0.69
CA TYR A 124 5.14 -11.74 0.33
C TYR A 124 4.38 -12.08 1.61
N ARG A 125 4.95 -11.68 2.75
CA ARG A 125 4.23 -11.67 4.02
C ARG A 125 3.37 -10.41 4.06
N VAL A 126 2.06 -10.58 4.21
CA VAL A 126 1.12 -9.47 4.12
C VAL A 126 0.08 -9.52 5.24
N THR A 127 -0.35 -8.35 5.70
CA THR A 127 -1.41 -8.22 6.71
C THR A 127 -2.46 -7.22 6.21
N GLY A 128 -3.70 -7.68 6.05
CA GLY A 128 -4.84 -6.81 5.78
C GLY A 128 -5.33 -6.10 7.07
N VAL A 129 -5.73 -4.84 6.95
CA VAL A 129 -6.20 -3.99 8.05
C VAL A 129 -7.56 -3.41 7.68
N ARG A 130 -8.63 -3.92 8.27
CA ARG A 130 -9.98 -3.41 7.98
C ARG A 130 -10.21 -2.04 8.64
N GLY A 131 -10.78 -1.10 7.88
CA GLY A 131 -11.45 0.08 8.38
C GLY A 131 -12.71 -0.28 9.18
N ASP A 132 -13.22 0.67 9.97
CA ASP A 132 -14.42 0.51 10.80
C ASP A 132 -15.65 1.22 10.19
#